data_AF-A0A3A3FPB1-F1
#
_entry.id   AF-A0A3A3FPB1-F1
#
_cell.length_a   1.000
_cell.length_b   1.000
_cell.length_c   1.000
_cell.angle_alpha   90.00
_cell.angle_beta   90.00
_cell.angle_gamma   90.00
#
_symmetry.space_group_name_H-M   'P 1'
#
loop_
_entity.id
_entity.type
_entity.pdbx_description
1 polymer ?
#
loop_
_entity_poly.entity_id
_entity_poly.type
_entity_poly.pdbx_seq_one_letter_code
_entity_poly.pdbx_strand_id
1 'polypeptide(L)'
;MNQMYHRMWKVLAARVAGAALTMPVIALAGGDFRADVEAKFLMVINEPGTYRLSDNLVVADAHTTAIEINADDVTIDLNGFSIHGPGSCTQPPVSCSLVGTGNGIHALGREKVVVKNGGIYGMGNVGIYLKSNSSQVESVQVSGNGSGGIVMFGGLIRNSVIEHNGGDGIAGVDILLQKSVISDNQQYGFKAYGDSSYADSTFGGNNNNGVQVDAHATSQNGNMCNAMACTKNLFR
;
A
#
# COMPACT_ATOMS: atom_id res chain seq x y z
N MET A 1 -34.04 24.65 -11.23
CA MET A 1 -34.26 23.19 -11.15
C MET A 1 -32.94 22.50 -11.46
N ASN A 2 -32.47 21.69 -10.51
CA ASN A 2 -31.12 21.12 -10.40
C ASN A 2 -30.73 20.22 -11.59
N GLN A 3 -29.61 20.55 -12.24
CA GLN A 3 -28.81 19.61 -13.02
C GLN A 3 -28.01 18.73 -12.04
N MET A 4 -28.47 17.50 -11.81
CA MET A 4 -27.74 16.49 -11.04
C MET A 4 -26.51 16.04 -11.83
N TYR A 5 -25.32 16.48 -11.42
CA TYR A 5 -24.06 15.90 -11.84
C TYR A 5 -23.94 14.48 -11.25
N HIS A 6 -24.30 13.45 -12.02
CA HIS A 6 -23.85 12.10 -11.73
C HIS A 6 -22.34 12.02 -11.99
N ARG A 7 -21.52 12.07 -10.93
CA ARG A 7 -20.13 11.62 -11.00
C ARG A 7 -20.15 10.14 -11.40
N MET A 8 -19.93 9.85 -12.69
CA MET A 8 -19.84 8.49 -13.20
C MET A 8 -18.59 7.81 -12.63
N TRP A 9 -18.80 6.77 -11.83
CA TRP A 9 -17.74 5.92 -11.32
C TRP A 9 -17.31 4.94 -12.42
N LYS A 10 -16.01 4.76 -12.63
CA LYS A 10 -15.50 3.64 -13.43
C LYS A 10 -15.48 2.39 -12.53
N VAL A 11 -16.32 1.40 -12.84
CA VAL A 11 -16.40 0.15 -12.07
C VAL A 11 -15.26 -0.77 -12.47
N LEU A 12 -14.45 -1.20 -11.51
CA LEU A 12 -13.48 -2.28 -11.68
C LEU A 12 -14.16 -3.58 -11.25
N ALA A 13 -14.58 -4.39 -12.22
CA ALA A 13 -15.18 -5.69 -11.98
C ALA A 13 -14.15 -6.79 -12.25
N ALA A 14 -13.88 -7.64 -11.26
CA ALA A 14 -13.07 -8.84 -11.43
C ALA A 14 -13.92 -9.92 -12.13
N ARG A 15 -13.54 -10.32 -13.35
CA ARG A 15 -13.92 -11.65 -13.86
C ARG A 15 -12.82 -12.61 -13.47
N VAL A 16 -13.16 -13.68 -12.76
CA VAL A 16 -12.27 -14.84 -12.62
C VAL A 16 -12.14 -15.46 -14.00
N ALA A 17 -11.04 -15.15 -14.69
CA ALA A 17 -10.70 -15.79 -15.96
C ALA A 17 -9.47 -16.66 -15.74
N GLY A 18 -9.69 -17.95 -15.56
CA GLY A 18 -8.71 -18.95 -15.95
C GLY A 18 -8.54 -18.91 -17.47
N ALA A 19 -7.75 -17.97 -17.96
CA ALA A 19 -7.15 -18.00 -19.30
C ALA A 19 -6.16 -16.82 -19.39
N ALA A 20 -4.88 -17.14 -19.59
CA ALA A 20 -3.87 -16.16 -19.96
C ALA A 20 -4.30 -15.48 -21.27
N LEU A 21 -4.59 -14.18 -21.22
CA LEU A 21 -4.71 -13.35 -22.42
C LEU A 21 -3.29 -12.97 -22.85
N THR A 22 -2.74 -13.70 -23.81
CA THR A 22 -1.53 -13.30 -24.53
C THR A 22 -1.85 -12.08 -25.38
N MET A 23 -1.28 -10.92 -25.07
CA MET A 23 -1.30 -9.75 -25.94
C MET A 23 -0.10 -9.81 -26.91
N PRO A 24 -0.21 -9.32 -28.16
CA PRO A 24 0.88 -9.40 -29.12
C PRO A 24 1.97 -8.37 -28.78
N VAL A 25 3.21 -8.86 -28.64
CA VAL A 25 4.42 -8.05 -28.50
C VAL A 25 4.75 -7.38 -29.84
N ILE A 26 4.79 -6.05 -29.88
CA ILE A 26 5.56 -5.33 -30.90
C ILE A 26 7.00 -5.30 -30.39
N ALA A 27 7.83 -6.17 -30.98
CA ALA A 27 9.26 -6.20 -30.74
C ALA A 27 9.92 -4.95 -31.35
N LEU A 28 10.54 -4.12 -30.52
CA LEU A 28 11.59 -3.22 -30.97
C LEU A 28 12.93 -3.87 -30.66
N ALA A 29 13.67 -4.16 -31.73
CA ALA A 29 14.94 -4.86 -31.70
C ALA A 29 16.05 -3.98 -31.09
N GLY A 30 16.82 -4.56 -30.17
CA GLY A 30 18.19 -4.16 -29.88
C GLY A 30 18.46 -3.81 -28.42
N GLY A 31 19.11 -4.73 -27.68
CA GLY A 31 19.83 -4.41 -26.46
C GLY A 31 19.60 -5.41 -25.32
N ASP A 32 20.63 -6.20 -25.04
CA ASP A 32 20.81 -7.12 -23.91
C ASP A 32 20.25 -6.61 -22.57
N PHE A 33 19.23 -7.28 -22.03
CA PHE A 33 18.85 -7.20 -20.63
C PHE A 33 18.47 -8.59 -20.11
N ARG A 34 19.08 -8.96 -18.98
CA ARG A 34 18.90 -10.24 -18.29
C ARG A 34 17.43 -10.45 -17.95
N ALA A 35 16.82 -11.47 -18.56
CA ALA A 35 15.55 -12.10 -18.20
C ALA A 35 14.60 -11.17 -17.41
N ASP A 36 13.99 -10.22 -18.14
CA ASP A 36 12.90 -9.41 -17.61
C ASP A 36 11.83 -10.34 -17.03
N VAL A 37 11.63 -10.27 -15.72
CA VAL A 37 10.35 -10.66 -15.13
C VAL A 37 9.35 -9.69 -15.74
N GLU A 38 8.62 -10.12 -16.77
CA GLU A 38 7.54 -9.32 -17.36
C GLU A 38 6.65 -8.83 -16.21
N ALA A 39 6.60 -7.51 -16.03
CA ALA A 39 5.79 -6.93 -14.98
C ALA A 39 4.33 -7.31 -15.24
N LYS A 40 3.76 -8.15 -14.37
CA LYS A 40 2.42 -8.71 -14.54
C LYS A 40 1.42 -7.91 -13.72
N PHE A 41 0.39 -7.41 -14.40
CA PHE A 41 -0.67 -6.59 -13.80
C PHE A 41 -2.05 -7.20 -14.05
N LEU A 42 -2.95 -7.23 -13.07
CA LEU A 42 -4.35 -7.62 -13.31
C LEU A 42 -5.17 -6.49 -13.94
N MET A 43 -4.96 -5.27 -13.48
CA MET A 43 -5.64 -4.07 -13.97
C MET A 43 -4.65 -2.92 -14.14
N VAL A 44 -4.80 -2.16 -15.23
CA VAL A 44 -3.97 -0.99 -15.53
C VAL A 44 -4.88 0.22 -15.75
N ILE A 45 -4.62 1.29 -15.02
CA ILE A 45 -5.34 2.57 -15.08
C ILE A 45 -4.45 3.59 -15.78
N ASN A 46 -4.79 3.94 -17.02
CA ASN A 46 -4.04 4.90 -17.83
C ASN A 46 -4.71 6.28 -17.92
N GLU A 47 -5.84 6.47 -17.25
CA GLU A 47 -6.64 7.69 -17.35
C GLU A 47 -6.99 8.22 -15.95
N PRO A 48 -6.94 9.54 -15.72
CA PRO A 48 -7.42 10.15 -14.50
C PRO A 48 -8.87 9.78 -14.17
N GLY A 49 -9.23 9.98 -12.90
CA GLY A 49 -10.60 9.85 -12.43
C GLY A 49 -10.78 8.90 -11.26
N THR A 50 -12.03 8.56 -10.98
CA THR A 50 -12.41 7.77 -9.81
C THR A 50 -12.86 6.37 -10.21
N TYR A 51 -12.18 5.38 -9.63
CA TYR A 51 -12.39 3.96 -9.86
C TYR A 51 -12.88 3.33 -8.57
N ARG A 52 -13.82 2.40 -8.69
CA ARG A 52 -14.42 1.74 -7.54
C ARG A 52 -14.48 0.24 -7.73
N LEU A 53 -14.05 -0.51 -6.71
CA LEU A 53 -14.26 -1.96 -6.70
C LEU A 53 -15.75 -2.26 -6.53
N SER A 54 -16.23 -3.24 -7.29
CA SER A 54 -17.58 -3.81 -7.13
C SER A 54 -17.59 -5.20 -6.50
N ASP A 55 -16.42 -5.82 -6.34
CA ASP A 55 -16.22 -7.11 -5.71
C ASP A 55 -14.77 -7.22 -5.22
N ASN A 56 -14.47 -8.27 -4.46
CA ASN A 56 -13.12 -8.61 -4.06
C ASN A 56 -12.27 -8.99 -5.29
N LEU A 57 -11.03 -8.51 -5.32
CA LEU A 57 -10.05 -8.85 -6.34
C LEU A 57 -9.09 -9.91 -5.80
N VAL A 58 -9.03 -11.07 -6.45
CA VAL A 58 -8.11 -12.16 -6.08
C VAL A 58 -6.94 -12.21 -7.06
N VAL A 59 -5.73 -12.11 -6.53
CA VAL A 59 -4.46 -12.23 -7.24
C VAL A 59 -3.87 -13.59 -6.93
N ALA A 60 -3.84 -14.49 -7.92
CA ALA A 60 -3.42 -15.87 -7.70
C ALA A 60 -1.90 -16.08 -7.66
N ASP A 61 -1.13 -15.11 -8.17
CA ASP A 61 0.32 -15.22 -8.37
C ASP A 61 1.06 -14.15 -7.56
N ALA A 62 2.04 -14.56 -6.76
CA ALA A 62 2.77 -13.68 -5.84
C ALA A 62 3.62 -12.61 -6.54
N HIS A 63 3.88 -12.78 -7.84
CA HIS A 63 4.63 -11.85 -8.67
C HIS A 63 3.75 -10.86 -9.44
N THR A 64 2.42 -10.99 -9.34
CA THR A 64 1.46 -10.14 -10.04
C THR A 64 1.05 -8.94 -9.19
N THR A 65 1.18 -7.74 -9.72
CA THR A 65 0.60 -6.53 -9.15
C THR A 65 -0.89 -6.45 -9.48
N ALA A 66 -1.75 -6.12 -8.51
CA ALA A 66 -3.19 -6.13 -8.73
C ALA A 66 -3.65 -4.93 -9.56
N ILE A 67 -3.26 -3.71 -9.14
CA ILE A 67 -3.62 -2.46 -9.84
C ILE A 67 -2.36 -1.63 -10.10
N GLU A 68 -2.09 -1.38 -11.38
CA GLU A 68 -1.08 -0.42 -11.84
C GLU A 68 -1.73 0.91 -12.23
N ILE A 69 -1.18 2.01 -11.73
CA ILE A 69 -1.68 3.38 -12.00
C ILE A 69 -0.64 4.17 -12.80
N ASN A 70 -0.99 4.49 -14.04
CA ASN A 70 -0.17 5.23 -15.00
C ASN A 70 -0.65 6.67 -15.24
N ALA A 71 -1.59 7.17 -14.45
CA ALA A 71 -2.15 8.51 -14.57
C ALA A 71 -2.16 9.25 -13.22
N ASP A 72 -2.09 10.57 -13.29
CA ASP A 72 -2.31 11.47 -12.15
C ASP A 72 -3.81 11.62 -11.86
N ASP A 73 -4.15 12.24 -10.72
CA ASP A 73 -5.53 12.54 -10.33
C ASP A 73 -6.44 11.28 -10.33
N VAL A 74 -5.90 10.17 -9.81
CA VAL A 74 -6.59 8.89 -9.69
C VAL A 74 -7.07 8.65 -8.26
N THR A 75 -8.34 8.33 -8.10
CA THR A 75 -8.89 7.83 -6.83
C THR A 75 -9.33 6.38 -6.99
N ILE A 76 -8.75 5.48 -6.18
CA ILE A 76 -9.18 4.11 -5.99
C ILE A 76 -10.01 4.04 -4.71
N ASP A 77 -11.31 3.82 -4.85
CA ASP A 77 -12.21 3.51 -3.75
C ASP A 77 -12.45 2.00 -3.71
N LEU A 78 -11.90 1.33 -2.71
CA LEU A 78 -12.08 -0.10 -2.51
C LEU A 78 -13.52 -0.43 -2.07
N ASN A 79 -14.33 0.56 -1.65
CA ASN A 79 -15.77 0.44 -1.42
C ASN A 79 -16.17 -0.72 -0.48
N GLY A 80 -15.36 -0.97 0.55
CA GLY A 80 -15.53 -2.05 1.52
C GLY A 80 -15.06 -3.42 1.03
N PHE A 81 -14.64 -3.54 -0.24
CA PHE A 81 -14.04 -4.75 -0.80
C PHE A 81 -12.54 -4.80 -0.56
N SER A 82 -11.95 -5.92 -0.94
CA SER A 82 -10.54 -6.19 -0.73
C SER A 82 -9.80 -6.66 -1.97
N ILE A 83 -8.48 -6.45 -1.95
CA ILE A 83 -7.51 -7.10 -2.84
C ILE A 83 -6.81 -8.19 -2.03
N HIS A 84 -6.82 -9.43 -2.53
CA HIS A 84 -6.20 -10.58 -1.89
C HIS A 84 -5.14 -11.21 -2.77
N GLY A 85 -3.88 -11.17 -2.34
CA GLY A 85 -2.81 -11.98 -2.90
C GLY A 85 -2.80 -13.41 -2.35
N PRO A 86 -1.91 -14.27 -2.87
CA PRO A 86 -1.84 -15.67 -2.46
C PRO A 86 -1.05 -15.87 -1.17
N GLY A 87 -0.31 -14.86 -0.72
CA GLY A 87 0.55 -14.90 0.46
C GLY A 87 -0.22 -14.88 1.77
N SER A 88 0.46 -15.36 2.80
CA SER A 88 -0.01 -15.28 4.18
C SER A 88 1.17 -15.10 5.12
N CYS A 89 0.98 -14.34 6.20
CA CYS A 89 1.99 -14.14 7.23
C CYS A 89 1.48 -14.65 8.58
N THR A 90 2.37 -15.24 9.37
CA THR A 90 2.08 -15.67 10.74
C THR A 90 2.09 -14.48 11.71
N GLN A 91 1.41 -14.67 12.85
CA GLN A 91 1.52 -13.78 14.00
C GLN A 91 2.96 -13.83 14.60
N PRO A 92 3.37 -12.81 15.38
CA PRO A 92 4.76 -12.64 15.81
C PRO A 92 5.41 -13.91 16.42
N PRO A 93 6.64 -14.28 16.01
CA PRO A 93 7.46 -13.62 14.99
C PRO A 93 6.87 -13.79 13.59
N VAL A 94 6.78 -12.69 12.84
CA VAL A 94 6.15 -12.68 11.52
C VAL A 94 7.03 -13.45 10.54
N SER A 95 6.44 -14.48 9.92
CA SER A 95 7.02 -15.24 8.82
C SER A 95 5.97 -15.34 7.70
N CYS A 96 6.37 -15.00 6.47
CA CYS A 96 5.46 -14.95 5.34
C CYS A 96 5.73 -16.08 4.34
N SER A 97 4.65 -16.62 3.79
CA SER A 97 4.65 -17.58 2.68
C SER A 97 4.29 -16.88 1.37
N LEU A 98 4.74 -17.46 0.25
CA LEU A 98 4.46 -16.98 -1.10
C LEU A 98 4.82 -15.50 -1.29
N VAL A 99 6.04 -15.15 -0.84
CA VAL A 99 6.66 -13.84 -1.09
C VAL A 99 7.06 -13.74 -2.56
N GLY A 100 6.89 -12.57 -3.16
CA GLY A 100 7.16 -12.30 -4.55
C GLY A 100 7.36 -10.81 -4.80
N THR A 101 7.07 -10.37 -6.03
CA THR A 101 7.26 -8.98 -6.47
C THR A 101 5.95 -8.21 -6.66
N GLY A 102 4.81 -8.90 -6.55
CA GLY A 102 3.49 -8.34 -6.82
C GLY A 102 3.00 -7.43 -5.70
N ASN A 103 2.58 -6.22 -6.06
CA ASN A 103 2.00 -5.24 -5.13
C ASN A 103 0.46 -5.22 -5.21
N GLY A 104 -0.23 -4.84 -4.15
CA GLY A 104 -1.68 -4.66 -4.22
C GLY A 104 -2.05 -3.49 -5.15
N ILE A 105 -1.54 -2.30 -4.84
CA ILE A 105 -1.68 -1.11 -5.66
C ILE A 105 -0.30 -0.49 -5.86
N HIS A 106 0.03 -0.11 -7.10
CA HIS A 106 1.32 0.43 -7.47
C HIS A 106 1.19 1.68 -8.36
N ALA A 107 1.97 2.72 -8.03
CA ALA A 107 2.10 3.93 -8.83
C ALA A 107 3.52 4.53 -8.67
N LEU A 108 4.16 4.88 -9.78
CA LEU A 108 5.48 5.52 -9.82
C LEU A 108 5.42 6.86 -10.54
N GLY A 109 5.87 7.92 -9.87
CA GLY A 109 5.95 9.26 -10.47
C GLY A 109 4.58 9.80 -10.87
N ARG A 110 3.56 9.52 -10.06
CA ARG A 110 2.18 10.01 -10.24
C ARG A 110 1.79 10.94 -9.12
N GLU A 111 0.98 11.94 -9.41
CA GLU A 111 0.48 12.91 -8.43
C GLU A 111 -0.99 12.68 -8.07
N LYS A 112 -1.35 13.06 -6.84
CA LYS A 112 -2.74 13.03 -6.33
C LYS A 112 -3.42 11.66 -6.47
N VAL A 113 -2.67 10.59 -6.22
CA VAL A 113 -3.22 9.24 -6.12
C VAL A 113 -3.86 9.06 -4.74
N VAL A 114 -5.13 8.68 -4.71
CA VAL A 114 -5.89 8.42 -3.48
C VAL A 114 -6.30 6.95 -3.44
N VAL A 115 -5.99 6.24 -2.36
CA VAL A 115 -6.48 4.88 -2.08
C VAL A 115 -7.31 4.91 -0.81
N LYS A 116 -8.55 4.39 -0.84
CA LYS A 116 -9.42 4.45 0.34
C LYS A 116 -10.45 3.33 0.47
N ASN A 117 -10.97 3.19 1.70
CA ASN A 117 -12.19 2.44 2.05
C ASN A 117 -12.15 0.93 1.73
N GLY A 118 -11.19 0.17 2.25
CA GLY A 118 -11.20 -1.29 2.07
C GLY A 118 -9.91 -1.98 2.51
N GLY A 119 -9.68 -3.19 2.01
CA GLY A 119 -8.58 -4.05 2.47
C GLY A 119 -7.59 -4.46 1.39
N ILE A 120 -6.31 -4.60 1.74
CA ILE A 120 -5.29 -5.19 0.88
C ILE A 120 -4.48 -6.20 1.68
N TYR A 121 -4.54 -7.47 1.25
CA TYR A 121 -4.08 -8.59 2.05
C TYR A 121 -3.21 -9.55 1.24
N GLY A 122 -2.20 -10.14 1.87
CA GLY A 122 -1.53 -11.32 1.31
C GLY A 122 -0.76 -11.08 0.02
N MET A 123 -0.43 -9.83 -0.32
CA MET A 123 0.34 -9.54 -1.53
C MET A 123 1.76 -10.07 -1.41
N GLY A 124 2.34 -10.54 -2.51
CA GLY A 124 3.66 -11.15 -2.49
C GLY A 124 4.78 -10.20 -2.06
N ASN A 125 4.64 -8.90 -2.38
CA ASN A 125 5.59 -7.86 -1.97
C ASN A 125 4.97 -6.90 -0.94
N VAL A 126 4.51 -5.72 -1.37
CA VAL A 126 3.86 -4.74 -0.48
C VAL A 126 2.39 -4.56 -0.80
N GLY A 127 1.60 -4.17 0.19
CA GLY A 127 0.18 -3.88 -0.03
C GLY A 127 -0.02 -2.67 -0.94
N ILE A 128 0.60 -1.54 -0.59
CA ILE A 128 0.49 -0.28 -1.34
C ILE A 128 1.90 0.28 -1.61
N TYR A 129 2.20 0.60 -2.86
CA TYR A 129 3.45 1.25 -3.26
C TYR A 129 3.14 2.51 -4.06
N LEU A 130 3.32 3.68 -3.45
CA LEU A 130 3.04 4.98 -4.06
C LEU A 130 4.25 5.92 -3.97
N LYS A 131 5.01 6.02 -5.04
CA LYS A 131 6.14 6.97 -5.12
C LYS A 131 5.69 8.26 -5.80
N SER A 132 5.29 9.27 -5.02
CA SER A 132 4.30 10.26 -5.51
C SER A 132 4.38 11.74 -5.09
N ASN A 133 5.07 12.26 -4.10
CA ASN A 133 4.94 13.67 -3.62
C ASN A 133 3.56 14.08 -3.03
N SER A 134 2.41 13.55 -3.48
CA SER A 134 1.07 14.03 -3.07
C SER A 134 -0.01 12.94 -2.96
N SER A 135 0.37 11.74 -2.51
CA SER A 135 -0.55 10.61 -2.34
C SER A 135 -1.36 10.66 -1.05
N GLN A 136 -2.53 10.04 -1.06
CA GLN A 136 -3.35 9.86 0.13
C GLN A 136 -3.79 8.40 0.29
N VAL A 137 -3.64 7.87 1.51
CA VAL A 137 -4.15 6.56 1.90
C VAL A 137 -5.08 6.75 3.10
N GLU A 138 -6.34 6.36 2.97
CA GLU A 138 -7.36 6.67 3.98
C GLU A 138 -8.34 5.51 4.24
N SER A 139 -8.55 5.17 5.51
CA SER A 139 -9.56 4.17 5.90
C SER A 139 -9.33 2.82 5.22
N VAL A 140 -8.07 2.35 5.21
CA VAL A 140 -7.69 1.04 4.67
C VAL A 140 -7.14 0.11 5.74
N GLN A 141 -7.30 -1.18 5.52
CA GLN A 141 -6.58 -2.22 6.25
C GLN A 141 -5.54 -2.87 5.31
N VAL A 142 -4.28 -2.90 5.73
CA VAL A 142 -3.19 -3.48 4.94
C VAL A 142 -2.47 -4.53 5.78
N SER A 143 -2.61 -5.81 5.41
CA SER A 143 -2.13 -6.88 6.28
C SER A 143 -1.57 -8.11 5.58
N GLY A 144 -0.59 -8.76 6.21
CA GLY A 144 -0.10 -10.05 5.76
C GLY A 144 0.64 -10.00 4.42
N ASN A 145 1.21 -8.84 4.05
CA ASN A 145 1.96 -8.69 2.80
C ASN A 145 3.43 -9.11 3.01
N GLY A 146 4.00 -9.76 2.00
CA GLY A 146 5.25 -10.52 2.11
C GLY A 146 6.49 -9.70 2.52
N SER A 147 6.55 -8.42 2.14
CA SER A 147 7.67 -7.52 2.46
C SER A 147 7.29 -6.33 3.33
N GLY A 148 6.08 -5.79 3.26
CA GLY A 148 5.73 -4.56 3.97
C GLY A 148 4.30 -4.10 3.71
N GLY A 149 3.77 -3.22 4.55
CA GLY A 149 2.41 -2.73 4.38
C GLY A 149 2.31 -1.67 3.29
N ILE A 150 2.85 -0.49 3.57
CA ILE A 150 2.76 0.69 2.71
C ILE A 150 4.16 1.27 2.48
N VAL A 151 4.53 1.46 1.21
CA VAL A 151 5.69 2.25 0.82
C VAL A 151 5.19 3.53 0.15
N MET A 152 5.52 4.69 0.73
CA MET A 152 5.02 5.97 0.24
C MET A 152 6.08 7.07 0.22
N PHE A 153 6.09 7.90 -0.82
CA PHE A 153 6.96 9.07 -0.91
C PHE A 153 6.07 10.30 -1.05
N GLY A 154 5.97 11.11 0.00
CA GLY A 154 5.15 12.32 0.05
C GLY A 154 3.65 12.06 0.21
N GLY A 155 3.04 12.65 1.24
CA GLY A 155 1.59 12.77 1.37
C GLY A 155 1.03 12.37 2.74
N LEU A 156 -0.22 11.90 2.76
CA LEU A 156 -0.97 11.63 4.00
C LEU A 156 -1.47 10.19 4.09
N ILE A 157 -1.18 9.52 5.22
CA ILE A 157 -1.80 8.26 5.61
C ILE A 157 -2.66 8.52 6.84
N ARG A 158 -3.95 8.16 6.79
CA ARG A 158 -4.85 8.39 7.94
C ARG A 158 -5.92 7.33 8.15
N ASN A 159 -6.39 7.22 9.39
CA ASN A 159 -7.51 6.35 9.77
C ASN A 159 -7.34 4.90 9.30
N SER A 160 -6.10 4.40 9.24
CA SER A 160 -5.78 3.12 8.61
C SER A 160 -5.20 2.13 9.62
N VAL A 161 -5.30 0.84 9.30
CA VAL A 161 -4.74 -0.26 10.09
C VAL A 161 -3.70 -0.99 9.25
N ILE A 162 -2.46 -1.06 9.73
CA ILE A 162 -1.35 -1.70 9.00
C ILE A 162 -0.68 -2.73 9.91
N GLU A 163 -0.86 -4.01 9.60
CA GLU A 163 -0.52 -5.08 10.56
C GLU A 163 -0.01 -6.38 9.94
N HIS A 164 0.82 -7.11 10.67
CA HIS A 164 1.29 -8.46 10.29
C HIS A 164 2.02 -8.52 8.95
N ASN A 165 2.67 -7.44 8.53
CA ASN A 165 3.44 -7.43 7.29
C ASN A 165 4.88 -7.92 7.52
N GLY A 166 5.45 -8.58 6.52
CA GLY A 166 6.77 -9.23 6.58
C GLY A 166 7.98 -8.30 6.69
N GLY A 167 7.77 -7.00 6.83
CA GLY A 167 8.83 -6.01 7.04
C GLY A 167 8.29 -4.80 7.78
N ASP A 168 8.59 -3.59 7.32
CA ASP A 168 8.04 -2.38 7.93
C ASP A 168 6.53 -2.27 7.66
N GLY A 169 5.76 -1.78 8.64
CA GLY A 169 4.35 -1.45 8.44
C GLY A 169 4.23 -0.35 7.38
N ILE A 170 4.86 0.79 7.65
CA ILE A 170 4.92 1.94 6.74
C ILE A 170 6.39 2.34 6.57
N ALA A 171 6.85 2.46 5.33
CA ALA A 171 8.19 2.95 5.01
C ALA A 171 8.18 4.07 3.95
N GLY A 172 9.09 5.04 4.06
CA GLY A 172 9.27 6.03 3.00
C GLY A 172 9.81 7.40 3.44
N VAL A 173 9.38 8.45 2.76
CA VAL A 173 9.92 9.82 2.93
C VAL A 173 8.78 10.84 2.84
N ASP A 174 8.86 11.92 3.62
CA ASP A 174 7.90 13.03 3.66
C ASP A 174 6.44 12.59 3.88
N ILE A 175 6.24 11.66 4.83
CA ILE A 175 4.93 11.09 5.16
C ILE A 175 4.34 11.80 6.37
N LEU A 176 3.10 12.27 6.23
CA LEU A 176 2.25 12.65 7.36
C LEU A 176 1.37 11.46 7.74
N LEU A 177 1.56 10.92 8.95
CA LEU A 177 0.78 9.80 9.47
C LEU A 177 -0.15 10.27 10.58
N GLN A 178 -1.44 9.95 10.49
CA GLN A 178 -2.43 10.41 11.48
C GLN A 178 -3.44 9.33 11.84
N LYS A 179 -3.87 9.27 13.11
CA LYS A 179 -5.05 8.50 13.54
C LYS A 179 -5.05 7.05 13.06
N SER A 180 -3.89 6.41 13.05
CA SER A 180 -3.73 5.06 12.48
C SER A 180 -3.22 4.09 13.52
N VAL A 181 -3.49 2.80 13.29
CA VAL A 181 -2.99 1.70 14.13
C VAL A 181 -2.00 0.89 13.30
N ILE A 182 -0.80 0.73 13.83
CA ILE A 182 0.27 0.00 13.16
C ILE A 182 0.83 -1.02 14.12
N SER A 183 0.60 -2.31 13.85
CA SER A 183 0.92 -3.34 14.83
C SER A 183 1.53 -4.60 14.23
N ASP A 184 2.36 -5.27 15.03
CA ASP A 184 2.82 -6.63 14.74
C ASP A 184 3.46 -6.78 13.35
N ASN A 185 4.10 -5.74 12.82
CA ASN A 185 4.92 -5.82 11.61
C ASN A 185 6.31 -6.37 11.97
N GLN A 186 6.93 -7.12 11.06
CA GLN A 186 8.20 -7.80 11.34
C GLN A 186 9.31 -6.81 11.74
N GLN A 187 9.32 -5.63 11.14
CA GLN A 187 10.25 -4.54 11.41
C GLN A 187 9.51 -3.36 12.05
N TYR A 188 9.92 -2.11 11.77
CA TYR A 188 9.31 -0.94 12.41
C TYR A 188 7.85 -0.80 12.00
N GLY A 189 7.03 -0.25 12.88
CA GLY A 189 5.69 0.19 12.49
C GLY A 189 5.77 1.33 11.49
N PHE A 190 6.63 2.33 11.77
CA PHE A 190 6.83 3.46 10.88
C PHE A 190 8.32 3.79 10.74
N LYS A 191 8.84 3.62 9.53
CA LYS A 191 10.22 3.92 9.15
C LYS A 191 10.25 4.99 8.07
N ALA A 192 10.35 6.25 8.47
CA ALA A 192 10.27 7.34 7.52
C ALA A 192 11.32 8.42 7.75
N TYR A 193 11.73 9.03 6.63
CA TYR A 193 12.79 10.04 6.54
C TYR A 193 12.25 11.37 6.03
N GLY A 194 13.13 12.37 5.89
CA GLY A 194 12.75 13.71 5.43
C GLY A 194 11.88 14.43 6.46
N ASP A 195 10.90 15.20 5.98
CA ASP A 195 9.98 15.98 6.82
C ASP A 195 8.80 15.13 7.35
N SER A 196 9.02 13.83 7.53
CA SER A 196 8.00 12.91 8.00
C SER A 196 7.57 13.23 9.44
N SER A 197 6.27 13.09 9.70
CA SER A 197 5.74 13.25 11.06
C SER A 197 4.55 12.32 11.30
N TYR A 198 4.29 12.04 12.57
CA TYR A 198 3.18 11.19 12.97
C TYR A 198 2.44 11.77 14.18
N ALA A 199 1.12 11.70 14.15
CA ALA A 199 0.25 12.21 15.19
C ALA A 199 -0.92 11.28 15.49
N ASP A 200 -1.35 11.29 16.75
CA ASP A 200 -2.57 10.61 17.22
C ASP A 200 -2.65 9.14 16.77
N SER A 201 -1.50 8.45 16.66
CA SER A 201 -1.39 7.10 16.12
C SER A 201 -0.88 6.11 17.17
N THR A 202 -1.29 4.85 17.02
CA THR A 202 -0.93 3.76 17.94
C THR A 202 0.00 2.76 17.24
N PHE A 203 1.11 2.44 17.90
CA PHE A 203 2.09 1.45 17.49
C PHE A 203 2.21 0.38 18.56
N GLY A 204 2.24 -0.90 18.20
CA GLY A 204 2.45 -1.98 19.17
C GLY A 204 2.91 -3.27 18.53
N GLY A 205 3.77 -4.04 19.19
CA GLY A 205 4.16 -5.37 18.68
C GLY A 205 5.10 -5.35 17.46
N ASN A 206 5.34 -4.19 16.86
CA ASN A 206 6.26 -4.08 15.73
C ASN A 206 7.70 -4.35 16.19
N ASN A 207 8.54 -4.83 15.27
CA ASN A 207 9.96 -5.04 15.50
C ASN A 207 10.20 -5.92 16.74
N ASN A 208 9.38 -6.96 16.90
CA ASN A 208 9.37 -7.86 18.06
C ASN A 208 9.27 -7.11 19.42
N ASN A 209 8.30 -6.19 19.53
CA ASN A 209 8.14 -5.26 20.66
C ASN A 209 9.33 -4.32 20.93
N GLY A 210 10.25 -4.19 19.98
CA GLY A 210 11.39 -3.28 20.04
C GLY A 210 11.01 -1.82 19.78
N VAL A 211 11.91 -1.08 19.13
CA VAL A 211 11.64 0.30 18.71
C VAL A 211 10.55 0.30 17.65
N GLN A 212 9.44 1.01 17.92
CA GLN A 212 8.24 0.98 17.09
C GLN A 212 8.31 1.93 15.88
N VAL A 213 8.99 3.06 16.03
CA VAL A 213 9.09 4.12 15.01
C VAL A 213 10.55 4.49 14.85
N ASP A 214 11.04 4.56 13.61
CA ASP A 214 12.39 5.01 13.30
C ASP A 214 12.55 6.51 13.61
N ALA A 215 13.70 6.89 14.18
CA ALA A 215 13.91 8.13 14.91
C ALA A 215 13.91 9.41 14.06
N HIS A 216 13.81 9.30 12.73
CA HIS A 216 13.84 10.42 11.82
C HIS A 216 12.48 11.13 11.67
N ALA A 217 11.37 10.44 11.96
CA ALA A 217 10.05 11.07 11.90
C ALA A 217 9.73 11.86 13.17
N THR A 218 9.15 13.05 13.00
CA THR A 218 8.78 13.93 14.11
C THR A 218 7.47 13.47 14.77
N SER A 219 7.51 13.15 16.08
CA SER A 219 6.32 12.83 16.87
C SER A 219 5.55 14.10 17.26
N GLN A 220 4.27 14.16 16.91
CA GLN A 220 3.36 15.25 17.23
C GLN A 220 2.11 14.72 17.97
N ASN A 221 1.51 15.53 18.84
CA ASN A 221 0.28 15.18 19.58
C ASN A 221 0.38 13.85 20.37
N GLY A 222 -0.72 13.10 20.49
CA GLY A 222 -0.87 11.95 21.37
C GLY A 222 -0.60 10.62 20.69
N ASN A 223 0.67 10.25 20.52
CA ASN A 223 1.05 8.93 19.97
C ASN A 223 1.26 7.89 21.08
N MET A 224 0.81 6.66 20.85
CA MET A 224 1.04 5.52 21.74
C MET A 224 1.97 4.49 21.12
N CYS A 225 3.00 4.04 21.84
CA CYS A 225 3.94 2.99 21.46
C CYS A 225 3.97 1.94 22.58
N ASN A 226 3.56 0.69 22.30
CA ASN A 226 3.45 -0.39 23.28
C ASN A 226 2.67 0.02 24.55
N ALA A 227 1.48 0.62 24.36
CA ALA A 227 0.61 1.13 25.43
C ALA A 227 1.19 2.27 26.29
N MET A 228 2.30 2.89 25.88
CA MET A 228 2.89 4.07 26.53
C MET A 228 2.95 5.25 25.55
N ALA A 229 3.18 6.47 26.03
CA ALA A 229 3.46 7.58 25.11
C ALA A 229 4.72 7.28 24.28
N CYS A 230 4.68 7.50 22.97
CA CYS A 230 5.86 7.33 22.13
C CYS A 230 6.95 8.30 22.60
N THR A 231 8.13 7.78 22.92
CA THR A 231 9.26 8.59 23.33
C THR A 231 9.68 9.49 22.17
N LYS A 232 9.69 10.81 22.39
CA LYS A 232 10.32 11.75 21.46
C LYS A 232 11.81 11.43 21.45
N ASN A 233 12.33 10.95 20.32
CA ASN A 233 13.77 10.83 20.15
C ASN A 233 14.34 12.24 20.08
N LEU A 234 15.00 12.66 21.16
CA LEU A 234 15.75 13.90 21.27
C LEU A 234 17.08 13.72 20.54
N PHE A 235 17.10 13.82 19.21
CA PHE A 235 18.37 13.98 18.50
C PHE A 235 18.36 15.28 17.69
N ARG A 236 19.36 16.10 18.03
CA ARG A 236 19.73 17.38 17.42
C ARG A 236 20.46 17.15 16.11
#